data_AF-A0AAV6K3S9-F1
#
_entry.id   AF-A0AAV6K3S9-F1
#
_cell.length_a   1.000
_cell.length_b   1.000
_cell.length_c   1.000
_cell.angle_alpha   90.00
_cell.angle_beta   90.00
_cell.angle_gamma   90.00
#
_symmetry.space_group_name_H-M   'P 1'
#
loop_
_entity.id
_entity.type
_entity.pdbx_description
1 polymer ?
#
loop_
_entity_poly.entity_id
_entity_poly.type
_entity_poly.pdbx_seq_one_letter_code
_entity_poly.pdbx_strand_id
1 'polypeptide(L)'
;MSQVFDEMDSFDIDTCSAQVSWLSRNSFVDEALMLFREFKDKGIDLNVVSWTYGVQIVFFFSPINPEPLELPPASSASLLATNSQLQRVTKLGEGILDKPEDVCIDKNGTLYTATRDGWIKRLHRDGSWEDWRRIESDALLGLTITKHGSLIVCDAEKGLLEFGEDGVTVLASHVNDTKIRFADDGIEAPDGSLYFSIASTKFGLHDWYFDVLEAKPHGQLLKYDPALNETSIVLNGLCFANGVALFVDQDYLVVCETWNGEGKGKTEIFVDNLPGGPDNIKLAPDGSFWIALLQLTSGGLESVHSSKALKHLVATFPKLLERVKGMHTKATVVNVATDGKIIRSFDDPDGDVMSFVTSALEFEDHLYLGSLTSNFIGKLPLNGANYSSTE
;
A
#
# COMPACT_ATOMS: atom_id res chain seq x y z
N MET A 1 12.64 -37.51 -22.36
CA MET A 1 11.38 -37.28 -23.08
C MET A 1 11.52 -36.26 -24.20
N SER A 2 12.33 -35.19 -24.09
CA SER A 2 12.52 -34.22 -25.19
C SER A 2 12.96 -34.85 -26.53
N GLN A 3 13.89 -35.81 -26.51
CA GLN A 3 14.40 -36.47 -27.71
C GLN A 3 13.37 -37.30 -28.50
N VAL A 4 12.26 -37.73 -27.90
CA VAL A 4 11.26 -38.57 -28.58
C VAL A 4 10.35 -37.72 -29.50
N PHE A 5 10.29 -36.40 -29.25
CA PHE A 5 9.33 -35.51 -29.90
C PHE A 5 9.92 -34.69 -31.05
N ASP A 6 11.23 -34.45 -31.05
CA ASP A 6 11.93 -33.89 -32.22
C ASP A 6 11.85 -34.83 -33.44
N GLU A 7 11.46 -36.08 -33.24
CA GLU A 7 11.26 -37.12 -34.26
C GLU A 7 9.77 -37.37 -34.61
N MET A 8 8.81 -36.65 -34.02
CA MET A 8 7.38 -36.86 -34.30
C MET A 8 6.89 -36.01 -35.48
N ASP A 9 6.48 -36.69 -36.56
CA ASP A 9 5.98 -36.09 -37.81
C ASP A 9 4.64 -35.34 -37.66
N SER A 10 3.92 -35.47 -36.54
CA SER A 10 2.63 -34.82 -36.32
C SER A 10 2.38 -34.42 -34.85
N PHE A 11 2.02 -33.15 -34.63
CA PHE A 11 1.52 -32.64 -33.34
C PHE A 11 0.07 -33.10 -33.12
N ASP A 12 -0.14 -34.21 -32.43
CA ASP A 12 -1.47 -34.60 -31.96
C ASP A 12 -1.80 -33.92 -30.62
N ILE A 13 -3.08 -33.58 -30.42
CA ILE A 13 -3.54 -32.80 -29.27
C ILE A 13 -3.30 -33.48 -27.91
N ASP A 14 -3.25 -34.81 -27.87
CA ASP A 14 -3.09 -35.59 -26.65
C ASP A 14 -1.63 -35.59 -26.20
N THR A 15 -0.71 -35.73 -27.14
CA THR A 15 0.74 -35.58 -26.91
C THR A 15 1.09 -34.18 -26.43
N CYS A 16 0.56 -33.18 -27.12
CA CYS A 16 0.66 -31.76 -26.78
C CYS A 16 0.18 -31.49 -25.34
N SER A 17 -1.01 -32.01 -25.01
CA SER A 17 -1.61 -31.86 -23.69
C SER A 17 -0.81 -32.59 -22.60
N ALA A 18 -0.24 -33.77 -22.90
CA ALA A 18 0.62 -34.50 -21.98
C ALA A 18 1.94 -33.78 -21.68
N GLN A 19 2.50 -33.05 -22.65
CA GLN A 19 3.73 -32.29 -22.47
C GLN A 19 3.51 -31.03 -21.64
N VAL A 20 2.44 -30.26 -21.92
CA VAL A 20 2.04 -29.13 -21.06
C VAL A 20 1.79 -29.60 -19.63
N SER A 21 1.14 -30.77 -19.47
CA SER A 21 0.92 -31.40 -18.16
C SER A 21 2.22 -31.76 -17.43
N TRP A 22 3.16 -32.40 -18.13
CA TRP A 22 4.44 -32.78 -17.54
C TRP A 22 5.26 -31.56 -17.14
N LEU A 23 5.37 -30.56 -18.01
CA LEU A 23 6.08 -29.31 -17.75
C LEU A 23 5.47 -28.59 -16.55
N SER A 24 4.14 -28.46 -16.54
CA SER A 24 3.40 -27.86 -15.41
C SER A 24 3.67 -28.62 -14.11
N ARG A 25 3.58 -29.96 -14.10
CA ARG A 25 3.81 -30.75 -12.87
C ARG A 25 5.23 -30.70 -12.34
N ASN A 26 6.21 -30.32 -13.16
CA ASN A 26 7.62 -30.25 -12.79
C ASN A 26 8.14 -28.80 -12.68
N SER A 27 7.25 -27.83 -12.49
CA SER A 27 7.60 -26.41 -12.28
C SER A 27 8.25 -25.70 -13.48
N PHE A 28 8.13 -26.26 -14.69
CA PHE A 28 8.59 -25.65 -15.95
C PHE A 28 7.45 -24.83 -16.60
N VAL A 29 6.96 -23.82 -15.89
CA VAL A 29 5.71 -23.12 -16.23
C VAL A 29 5.85 -22.24 -17.47
N ASP A 30 6.98 -21.54 -17.64
CA ASP A 30 7.22 -20.70 -18.82
C ASP A 30 7.25 -21.53 -20.10
N GLU A 31 7.84 -22.72 -20.03
CA GLU A 31 7.90 -23.69 -21.11
C GLU A 31 6.51 -24.26 -21.41
N ALA A 32 5.71 -24.57 -20.38
CA ALA A 32 4.33 -24.99 -20.54
C ALA A 32 3.46 -23.90 -21.22
N LEU A 33 3.68 -22.63 -20.85
CA LEU A 33 2.93 -21.48 -21.38
C LEU A 33 3.33 -21.15 -22.82
N MET A 34 4.62 -21.22 -23.15
CA MET A 34 5.11 -21.07 -24.53
C MET A 34 4.53 -22.15 -25.44
N LEU A 35 4.58 -23.40 -24.99
CA LEU A 35 4.06 -24.54 -25.73
C LEU A 35 2.53 -24.42 -25.96
N PHE A 36 1.79 -23.95 -24.96
CA PHE A 36 0.36 -23.65 -25.09
C PHE A 36 0.06 -22.56 -26.13
N ARG A 37 0.88 -21.51 -26.21
CA ARG A 37 0.73 -20.44 -27.22
C ARG A 37 1.00 -20.96 -28.63
N GLU A 38 2.02 -21.80 -28.79
CA GLU A 38 2.36 -22.42 -30.06
C GLU A 38 1.21 -23.30 -30.62
N PHE A 39 0.48 -24.01 -29.75
CA PHE A 39 -0.69 -24.79 -30.16
C PHE A 39 -1.83 -23.92 -30.70
N LYS A 40 -2.05 -22.77 -30.08
CA LYS A 40 -3.07 -21.81 -30.52
C LYS A 40 -2.72 -21.23 -31.89
N ASP A 41 -1.44 -20.91 -32.13
CA ASP A 41 -0.99 -20.37 -33.41
C ASP A 41 -1.04 -21.40 -34.54
N LYS A 42 -0.98 -22.70 -34.22
CA LYS A 42 -1.16 -23.82 -35.17
C LYS A 42 -2.62 -24.23 -35.40
N GLY A 43 -3.59 -23.54 -34.80
CA GLY A 43 -5.03 -23.80 -35.01
C GLY A 43 -5.54 -25.10 -34.37
N ILE A 44 -4.85 -25.61 -33.35
CA ILE A 44 -5.29 -26.78 -32.59
C ILE A 44 -6.36 -26.33 -31.58
N ASP A 45 -7.61 -26.75 -31.80
CA ASP A 45 -8.73 -26.43 -30.91
C ASP A 45 -8.60 -27.15 -29.55
N LEU A 46 -8.64 -26.38 -28.47
CA LEU A 46 -8.50 -26.87 -27.10
C LEU A 46 -9.58 -27.89 -26.74
N ASN A 47 -9.17 -29.09 -26.31
CA ASN A 47 -10.08 -30.11 -25.79
C ASN A 47 -10.22 -30.02 -24.26
N VAL A 48 -11.12 -30.82 -23.68
CA VAL A 48 -11.37 -30.86 -22.21
C VAL A 48 -10.08 -31.05 -21.42
N VAL A 49 -9.14 -31.84 -21.95
CA VAL A 49 -7.86 -32.11 -21.30
C VAL A 49 -7.01 -30.84 -21.25
N SER A 50 -6.88 -30.10 -22.35
CA SER A 50 -6.18 -28.81 -22.38
C SER A 50 -6.81 -27.78 -21.42
N TRP A 51 -8.14 -27.74 -21.32
CA TRP A 51 -8.86 -26.87 -20.36
C TRP A 51 -8.61 -27.26 -18.91
N THR A 52 -8.62 -28.57 -18.59
CA THR A 52 -8.30 -29.02 -17.23
C THR A 52 -6.87 -28.67 -16.82
N TYR A 53 -5.93 -28.64 -17.75
CA TYR A 53 -4.56 -28.21 -17.47
C TYR A 53 -4.44 -26.70 -17.29
N GLY A 54 -5.12 -25.90 -18.11
CA GLY A 54 -5.20 -24.45 -17.90
C GLY A 54 -5.75 -24.12 -16.51
N VAL A 55 -6.78 -24.84 -16.06
CA VAL A 55 -7.33 -24.72 -14.71
C VAL A 55 -6.31 -25.15 -13.65
N GLN A 56 -5.64 -26.30 -13.81
CA GLN A 56 -4.61 -26.75 -12.87
C GLN A 56 -3.46 -25.74 -12.73
N ILE A 57 -2.98 -25.15 -13.82
CA ILE A 57 -1.93 -24.13 -13.78
C ILE A 57 -2.36 -22.94 -12.92
N VAL A 58 -3.59 -22.46 -13.10
CA VAL A 58 -4.13 -21.32 -12.34
C VAL A 58 -4.21 -21.61 -10.84
N PHE A 59 -4.62 -22.81 -10.44
CA PHE A 59 -4.77 -23.15 -9.01
C PHE A 59 -3.46 -23.61 -8.34
N PHE A 60 -2.62 -24.40 -9.02
CA PHE A 60 -1.40 -24.95 -8.42
C PHE A 60 -0.22 -23.97 -8.41
N PHE A 61 -0.16 -23.04 -9.38
CA PHE A 61 0.92 -22.04 -9.46
C PHE A 61 0.48 -20.64 -9.06
N SER A 62 -0.69 -20.52 -8.43
CA SER A 62 -1.11 -19.23 -7.93
C SER A 62 -0.15 -18.73 -6.85
N PRO A 63 0.29 -17.46 -6.90
CA PRO A 63 1.14 -16.88 -5.85
C PRO A 63 0.37 -16.70 -4.52
N ILE A 64 -0.96 -16.85 -4.56
CA ILE A 64 -1.87 -16.66 -3.44
C ILE A 64 -2.62 -17.95 -3.10
N ASN A 65 -3.01 -18.06 -1.83
CA ASN A 65 -3.95 -19.03 -1.28
C ASN A 65 -5.13 -18.26 -0.66
N PRO A 66 -6.09 -17.82 -1.50
CA PRO A 66 -7.07 -16.81 -1.13
C PRO A 66 -8.17 -17.31 -0.19
N GLU A 67 -8.58 -16.45 0.73
CA GLU A 67 -9.88 -16.53 1.41
C GLU A 67 -10.91 -15.59 0.74
N PRO A 68 -12.22 -15.85 0.87
CA PRO A 68 -13.23 -14.86 0.48
C PRO A 68 -13.09 -13.63 1.36
N LEU A 69 -13.30 -12.46 0.77
CA LEU A 69 -13.28 -11.18 1.46
C LEU A 69 -14.56 -10.42 1.11
N GLU A 70 -15.35 -10.10 2.14
CA GLU A 70 -16.50 -9.22 2.01
C GLU A 70 -16.04 -7.79 2.23
N LEU A 71 -15.86 -7.05 1.14
CA LEU A 71 -15.61 -5.62 1.20
C LEU A 71 -16.94 -4.88 1.29
N PRO A 72 -17.04 -3.81 2.11
CA PRO A 72 -18.24 -2.98 2.13
C PRO A 72 -18.56 -2.48 0.71
N PRO A 73 -19.84 -2.49 0.28
CA PRO A 73 -20.21 -2.01 -1.03
C PRO A 73 -19.83 -0.54 -1.17
N ALA A 74 -19.36 -0.13 -2.35
CA ALA A 74 -18.90 1.24 -2.59
C ALA A 74 -19.96 2.33 -2.30
N SER A 75 -21.24 1.96 -2.25
CA SER A 75 -22.38 2.83 -1.91
C SER A 75 -22.63 3.05 -0.42
N SER A 76 -22.00 2.25 0.46
CA SER A 76 -22.07 2.44 1.93
C SER A 76 -21.09 3.50 2.44
N ALA A 77 -20.24 4.01 1.55
CA ALA A 77 -19.04 4.78 1.84
C ALA A 77 -19.26 6.29 2.02
N SER A 78 -20.35 6.76 2.64
CA SER A 78 -20.40 8.20 2.96
C SER A 78 -21.42 8.52 4.06
N LEU A 79 -20.91 8.73 5.27
CA LEU A 79 -21.63 9.47 6.32
C LEU A 79 -21.60 10.99 6.05
N LEU A 80 -20.66 11.45 5.22
CA LEU A 80 -20.49 12.85 4.80
C LEU A 80 -20.65 12.98 3.28
N ALA A 81 -21.24 14.09 2.83
CA ALA A 81 -21.43 14.35 1.40
C ALA A 81 -20.08 14.51 0.68
N THR A 82 -19.93 13.83 -0.48
CA THR A 82 -18.79 13.99 -1.38
C THR A 82 -18.61 15.46 -1.76
N ASN A 83 -17.36 15.93 -1.78
CA ASN A 83 -17.02 17.31 -2.16
C ASN A 83 -15.89 17.35 -3.21
N SER A 84 -15.34 18.53 -3.51
CA SER A 84 -14.22 18.71 -4.44
C SER A 84 -13.11 19.56 -3.81
N GLN A 85 -12.93 19.48 -2.49
CA GLN A 85 -12.01 20.35 -1.76
C GLN A 85 -10.55 20.12 -2.15
N LEU A 86 -10.17 18.87 -2.46
CA LEU A 86 -8.81 18.52 -2.86
C LEU A 86 -8.45 19.05 -4.24
N GLN A 87 -9.42 19.44 -5.08
CA GLN A 87 -9.14 20.13 -6.36
C GLN A 87 -8.56 21.54 -6.17
N ARG A 88 -8.60 22.08 -4.94
CA ARG A 88 -8.05 23.42 -4.61
C ARG A 88 -6.60 23.38 -4.13
N VAL A 89 -5.94 22.22 -4.16
CA VAL A 89 -4.55 22.10 -3.68
C VAL A 89 -3.61 22.96 -4.52
N THR A 90 -2.69 23.62 -3.83
CA THR A 90 -1.50 24.17 -4.46
C THR A 90 -0.47 23.07 -4.63
N LYS A 91 0.11 22.94 -5.82
CA LYS A 91 1.09 21.90 -6.14
C LYS A 91 2.50 22.37 -5.76
N LEU A 92 3.11 21.72 -4.78
CA LEU A 92 4.48 22.00 -4.35
C LEU A 92 5.45 21.04 -5.04
N GLY A 93 6.48 21.58 -5.70
CA GLY A 93 7.50 20.77 -6.36
C GLY A 93 7.00 20.05 -7.62
N GLU A 94 5.96 20.58 -8.30
CA GLU A 94 5.44 19.99 -9.53
C GLU A 94 6.53 19.78 -10.59
N GLY A 95 6.67 18.54 -11.03
CA GLY A 95 7.62 18.13 -12.06
C GLY A 95 9.05 17.87 -11.57
N ILE A 96 9.36 18.14 -10.29
CA ILE A 96 10.67 17.84 -9.69
C ILE A 96 10.61 16.74 -8.63
N LEU A 97 9.41 16.37 -8.18
CA LEU A 97 9.17 15.22 -7.31
C LEU A 97 8.71 14.03 -8.16
N ASP A 98 9.19 12.83 -7.84
CA ASP A 98 8.69 11.59 -8.42
C ASP A 98 7.92 10.80 -7.36
N LYS A 99 6.58 10.86 -7.45
CA LYS A 99 5.64 10.10 -6.60
C LYS A 99 5.94 10.20 -5.10
N PRO A 100 5.91 11.43 -4.54
CA PRO A 100 6.22 11.67 -3.14
C PRO A 100 5.12 11.12 -2.22
N GLU A 101 5.37 9.97 -1.60
CA GLU A 101 4.35 9.20 -0.84
C GLU A 101 3.95 9.87 0.47
N ASP A 102 4.92 10.19 1.32
CA ASP A 102 4.67 10.80 2.63
C ASP A 102 5.37 12.16 2.75
N VAL A 103 4.95 12.90 3.77
CA VAL A 103 5.48 14.21 4.13
C VAL A 103 5.60 14.30 5.64
N CYS A 104 6.75 14.78 6.10
CA CYS A 104 6.93 15.25 7.47
C CYS A 104 7.55 16.65 7.48
N ILE A 105 7.31 17.40 8.56
CA ILE A 105 7.79 18.77 8.70
C ILE A 105 8.52 18.90 10.04
N ASP A 106 9.73 19.46 10.02
CA ASP A 106 10.49 19.68 11.23
C ASP A 106 10.04 20.96 11.98
N LYS A 107 10.58 21.16 13.19
CA LYS A 107 10.30 22.34 14.02
C LYS A 107 10.67 23.68 13.36
N ASN A 108 11.56 23.67 12.37
CA ASN A 108 11.95 24.87 11.62
C ASN A 108 11.00 25.13 10.45
N GLY A 109 10.03 24.25 10.19
CA GLY A 109 9.10 24.34 9.07
C GLY A 109 9.72 23.87 7.74
N THR A 110 10.83 23.13 7.77
CA THR A 110 11.35 22.47 6.56
C THR A 110 10.54 21.21 6.33
N LEU A 111 9.98 21.08 5.13
CA LEU A 111 9.24 19.90 4.70
C LEU A 111 10.19 18.88 4.10
N TYR A 112 9.98 17.61 4.42
CA TYR A 112 10.74 16.47 3.91
C TYR A 112 9.78 15.53 3.19
N THR A 113 10.22 14.99 2.07
CA THR A 113 9.51 13.93 1.35
C THR A 113 10.50 12.99 0.67
N ALA A 114 10.12 11.72 0.52
CA ALA A 114 10.89 10.72 -0.20
C ALA A 114 10.28 10.51 -1.58
N THR A 115 11.13 10.43 -2.60
CA THR A 115 10.71 10.21 -4.00
C THR A 115 11.21 8.86 -4.52
N ARG A 116 10.52 8.34 -5.54
CA ARG A 116 10.78 7.00 -6.12
C ARG A 116 12.12 6.88 -6.86
N ASP A 117 12.80 7.97 -7.11
CA ASP A 117 14.18 8.01 -7.60
C ASP A 117 15.25 7.87 -6.48
N GLY A 118 14.78 7.68 -5.24
CA GLY A 118 15.58 7.39 -4.05
C GLY A 118 16.07 8.62 -3.31
N TRP A 119 15.58 9.81 -3.66
CA TRP A 119 15.92 11.06 -2.97
C TRP A 119 15.00 11.32 -1.78
N ILE A 120 15.58 11.79 -0.69
CA ILE A 120 14.92 12.64 0.30
C ILE A 120 15.10 14.07 -0.17
N LYS A 121 14.00 14.73 -0.49
CA LYS A 121 13.94 16.12 -0.91
C LYS A 121 13.43 17.00 0.22
N ARG A 122 14.01 18.20 0.37
CA ARG A 122 13.61 19.19 1.36
C ARG A 122 13.03 20.42 0.68
N LEU A 123 11.93 20.93 1.21
CA LEU A 123 11.40 22.25 0.87
C LEU A 123 11.62 23.18 2.06
N HIS A 124 12.45 24.20 1.85
CA HIS A 124 12.76 25.22 2.85
C HIS A 124 11.67 26.30 2.88
N ARG A 125 11.58 27.06 3.99
CA ARG A 125 10.59 28.14 4.15
C ARG A 125 10.70 29.26 3.11
N ASP A 126 11.87 29.43 2.50
CA ASP A 126 12.07 30.40 1.42
C ASP A 126 11.50 29.92 0.06
N GLY A 127 10.96 28.71 0.01
CA GLY A 127 10.38 28.08 -1.18
C GLY A 127 11.38 27.30 -2.02
N SER A 128 12.66 27.24 -1.63
CA SER A 128 13.68 26.48 -2.34
C SER A 128 13.58 24.97 -2.06
N TRP A 129 13.82 24.18 -3.11
CA TRP A 129 13.92 22.73 -3.02
C TRP A 129 15.39 22.29 -3.03
N GLU A 130 15.69 21.29 -2.21
CA GLU A 130 17.01 20.69 -2.07
C GLU A 130 16.93 19.17 -2.21
N ASP A 131 17.80 18.61 -3.04
CA ASP A 131 18.09 17.17 -3.09
C ASP A 131 19.06 16.83 -1.95
N TRP A 132 18.52 16.54 -0.76
CA TRP A 132 19.33 16.48 0.46
C TRP A 132 20.14 15.18 0.58
N ARG A 133 19.48 14.03 0.45
CA ARG A 133 20.11 12.70 0.61
C ARG A 133 19.53 11.71 -0.37
N ARG A 134 20.35 10.81 -0.88
CA ARG A 134 19.92 9.76 -1.80
C ARG A 134 20.31 8.39 -1.26
N ILE A 135 19.46 7.41 -1.51
CA ILE A 135 19.74 5.99 -1.36
C ILE A 135 19.33 5.26 -2.64
N GLU A 136 19.94 4.12 -2.93
CA GLU A 136 19.51 3.23 -4.00
C GLU A 136 18.27 2.45 -3.56
N SER A 137 17.12 3.09 -3.66
CA SER A 137 15.81 2.52 -3.37
C SER A 137 14.73 3.28 -4.10
N ASP A 138 13.75 2.60 -4.66
CA ASP A 138 12.48 3.18 -5.08
C ASP A 138 11.36 2.87 -4.07
N ALA A 139 11.71 2.31 -2.91
CA ALA A 139 10.77 1.70 -1.96
C ALA A 139 10.65 2.48 -0.63
N LEU A 140 11.04 3.75 -0.61
CA LEU A 140 10.83 4.65 0.54
C LEU A 140 9.35 5.00 0.65
N LEU A 141 8.80 4.89 1.86
CA LEU A 141 7.38 5.07 2.18
C LEU A 141 7.25 6.11 3.29
N GLY A 142 6.73 5.72 4.45
CA GLY A 142 6.45 6.61 5.57
C GLY A 142 7.68 7.27 6.19
N LEU A 143 7.47 8.49 6.66
CA LEU A 143 8.47 9.42 7.14
C LEU A 143 8.08 9.98 8.50
N THR A 144 9.05 10.10 9.41
CA THR A 144 8.86 10.82 10.66
C THR A 144 10.13 11.52 11.12
N ILE A 145 9.99 12.72 11.68
CA ILE A 145 11.10 13.46 12.29
C ILE A 145 11.10 13.14 13.78
N THR A 146 12.24 12.63 14.26
CA THR A 146 12.43 12.40 15.69
C THR A 146 12.54 13.72 16.46
N LYS A 147 12.33 13.68 17.77
CA LYS A 147 12.56 14.79 18.70
C LYS A 147 13.97 15.36 18.62
N HIS A 148 14.95 14.52 18.27
CA HIS A 148 16.35 14.91 18.12
C HIS A 148 16.68 15.51 16.74
N GLY A 149 15.73 15.47 15.80
CA GLY A 149 15.86 16.03 14.46
C GLY A 149 16.40 15.07 13.41
N SER A 150 16.63 13.79 13.75
CA SER A 150 16.89 12.74 12.76
C SER A 150 15.62 12.43 11.97
N LEU A 151 15.77 12.15 10.67
CA LEU A 151 14.67 11.68 9.84
C LEU A 151 14.66 10.14 9.83
N ILE A 152 13.54 9.55 10.26
CA ILE A 152 13.30 8.12 10.14
C ILE A 152 12.47 7.87 8.89
N VAL A 153 12.85 6.84 8.14
CA VAL A 153 12.20 6.45 6.89
C VAL A 153 11.94 4.95 6.91
N CYS A 154 10.72 4.56 6.60
CA CYS A 154 10.40 3.16 6.31
C CYS A 154 10.70 2.86 4.84
N ASP A 155 11.51 1.84 4.60
CA ASP A 155 11.82 1.32 3.28
C ASP A 155 11.26 -0.11 3.17
N ALA A 156 10.41 -0.35 2.17
CA ALA A 156 9.74 -1.64 2.02
C ALA A 156 10.68 -2.82 1.74
N GLU A 157 11.96 -2.59 1.41
CA GLU A 157 12.94 -3.65 1.18
C GLU A 157 14.09 -3.67 2.19
N LYS A 158 14.45 -2.51 2.75
CA LYS A 158 15.60 -2.33 3.65
C LYS A 158 15.19 -2.26 5.12
N GLY A 159 13.91 -2.04 5.41
CA GLY A 159 13.36 -1.92 6.76
C GLY A 159 13.38 -0.49 7.28
N LEU A 160 13.71 -0.30 8.55
CA LEU A 160 13.72 1.00 9.21
C LEU A 160 15.08 1.69 9.03
N LEU A 161 15.08 2.89 8.47
CA LEU A 161 16.26 3.69 8.17
C LEU A 161 16.28 4.98 8.98
N GLU A 162 17.48 5.43 9.37
CA GLU A 162 17.73 6.76 9.90
C GLU A 162 18.59 7.55 8.92
N PHE A 163 18.13 8.73 8.56
CA PHE A 163 18.84 9.70 7.75
C PHE A 163 19.35 10.83 8.65
N GLY A 164 20.67 10.93 8.75
CA GLY A 164 21.37 11.99 9.47
C GLY A 164 22.25 12.83 8.54
N GLU A 165 22.90 13.83 9.12
CA GLU A 165 23.87 14.65 8.38
C GLU A 165 25.10 13.84 7.94
N ASP A 166 25.47 12.78 8.65
CA ASP A 166 26.64 11.95 8.31
C ASP A 166 26.34 10.82 7.31
N GLY A 167 25.07 10.56 6.99
CA GLY A 167 24.67 9.51 6.04
C GLY A 167 23.35 8.82 6.40
N VAL A 168 23.19 7.59 5.90
CA VAL A 168 22.01 6.75 6.12
C VAL A 168 22.42 5.50 6.91
N THR A 169 21.72 5.22 8.01
CA THR A 169 21.93 4.06 8.87
C THR A 169 20.71 3.14 8.80
N VAL A 170 20.94 1.84 8.68
CA VAL A 170 19.87 0.84 8.81
C VAL A 170 19.68 0.53 10.29
N LEU A 171 18.55 0.93 10.86
CA LEU A 171 18.22 0.67 12.27
C LEU A 171 17.69 -0.75 12.46
N ALA A 172 16.80 -1.19 11.56
CA ALA A 172 16.19 -2.52 11.63
C ALA A 172 15.97 -3.09 10.23
N SER A 173 16.63 -4.20 9.93
CA SER A 173 16.40 -4.97 8.68
C SER A 173 15.81 -6.36 8.92
N HIS A 174 15.84 -6.83 10.17
CA HIS A 174 15.40 -8.16 10.57
C HIS A 174 14.70 -8.11 11.93
N VAL A 175 13.77 -9.04 12.14
CA VAL A 175 13.15 -9.34 13.44
C VAL A 175 13.08 -10.85 13.60
N ASN A 176 13.55 -11.38 14.73
CA ASN A 176 13.64 -12.83 14.99
C ASN A 176 14.24 -13.62 13.80
N ASP A 177 15.40 -13.17 13.31
CA ASP A 177 16.12 -13.73 12.14
C ASP A 177 15.35 -13.72 10.81
N THR A 178 14.17 -13.10 10.76
CA THR A 178 13.37 -12.94 9.54
C THR A 178 13.58 -11.54 8.98
N LYS A 179 13.89 -11.45 7.69
CA LYS A 179 14.01 -10.15 7.01
C LYS A 179 12.70 -9.38 7.11
N ILE A 180 12.77 -8.13 7.53
CA ILE A 180 11.65 -7.19 7.48
C ILE A 180 11.32 -6.94 6.02
N ARG A 181 10.07 -7.20 5.65
CA ARG A 181 9.51 -6.91 4.34
C ARG A 181 8.44 -5.87 4.51
N PHE A 182 8.35 -4.94 3.56
CA PHE A 182 7.26 -3.98 3.44
C PHE A 182 7.04 -3.16 4.72
N ALA A 183 8.11 -2.60 5.28
CA ALA A 183 7.98 -1.55 6.29
C ALA A 183 7.31 -0.33 5.64
N ASP A 184 6.21 0.14 6.21
CA ASP A 184 5.30 1.08 5.54
C ASP A 184 5.32 2.45 6.20
N ASP A 185 4.89 2.57 7.46
CA ASP A 185 4.86 3.84 8.21
C ASP A 185 5.47 3.68 9.60
N GLY A 186 5.89 4.80 10.21
CA GLY A 186 6.57 4.78 11.50
C GLY A 186 6.41 6.06 12.32
N ILE A 187 6.45 5.90 13.65
CA ILE A 187 6.31 6.98 14.61
C ILE A 187 7.23 6.80 15.81
N GLU A 188 7.78 7.91 16.33
CA GLU A 188 8.56 7.93 17.57
C GLU A 188 7.65 8.07 18.80
N ALA A 189 7.87 7.23 19.80
CA ALA A 189 7.20 7.27 21.09
C ALA A 189 7.90 8.23 22.08
N PRO A 190 7.23 8.59 23.20
CA PRO A 190 7.78 9.51 24.17
C PRO A 190 9.13 9.08 24.74
N ASP A 191 9.34 7.77 24.89
CA ASP A 191 10.55 7.13 25.39
C ASP A 191 11.68 7.01 24.35
N GLY A 192 11.45 7.47 23.11
CA GLY A 192 12.40 7.40 21.99
C GLY A 192 12.33 6.11 21.18
N SER A 193 11.47 5.16 21.57
CA SER A 193 11.25 3.95 20.78
C SER A 193 10.56 4.28 19.45
N LEU A 194 10.89 3.54 18.39
CA LEU A 194 10.24 3.69 17.10
C LEU A 194 9.24 2.55 16.90
N TYR A 195 7.97 2.88 16.70
CA TYR A 195 6.94 1.91 16.29
C TYR A 195 6.73 2.03 14.80
N PHE A 196 6.68 0.91 14.10
CA PHE A 196 6.50 0.92 12.65
C PHE A 196 5.72 -0.30 12.17
N SER A 197 4.93 -0.07 11.14
CA SER A 197 4.04 -1.05 10.55
C SER A 197 4.77 -1.87 9.47
N ILE A 198 4.32 -3.11 9.34
CA ILE A 198 4.70 -4.01 8.27
C ILE A 198 3.43 -4.36 7.51
N ALA A 199 3.27 -3.83 6.29
CA ALA A 199 2.07 -4.04 5.49
C ALA A 199 1.83 -5.54 5.25
N SER A 200 2.86 -6.26 4.79
CA SER A 200 2.78 -7.70 4.58
C SER A 200 4.14 -8.37 4.82
N THR A 201 4.13 -9.44 5.60
CA THR A 201 5.30 -10.32 5.77
C THR A 201 5.51 -11.27 4.58
N LYS A 202 4.51 -11.38 3.69
CA LYS A 202 4.52 -12.32 2.56
C LYS A 202 4.78 -11.64 1.21
N PHE A 203 4.08 -10.56 0.92
CA PHE A 203 4.18 -9.85 -0.36
C PHE A 203 4.93 -8.53 -0.18
N GLY A 204 5.68 -8.10 -1.19
CA GLY A 204 6.41 -6.83 -1.16
C GLY A 204 5.66 -5.69 -1.86
N LEU A 205 6.25 -4.49 -1.89
CA LEU A 205 5.65 -3.28 -2.46
C LEU A 205 5.16 -3.47 -3.90
N HIS A 206 5.94 -4.09 -4.78
CA HIS A 206 5.55 -4.27 -6.18
C HIS A 206 4.44 -5.32 -6.39
N ASP A 207 4.15 -6.12 -5.36
CA ASP A 207 3.22 -7.24 -5.36
C ASP A 207 2.09 -7.05 -4.33
N TRP A 208 1.91 -5.82 -3.82
CA TRP A 208 1.00 -5.47 -2.72
C TRP A 208 -0.43 -5.98 -2.93
N TYR A 209 -0.91 -5.98 -4.17
CA TYR A 209 -2.26 -6.38 -4.55
C TYR A 209 -2.53 -7.87 -4.30
N PHE A 210 -1.48 -8.71 -4.26
CA PHE A 210 -1.64 -10.11 -3.88
C PHE A 210 -2.06 -10.27 -2.43
N ASP A 211 -1.74 -9.33 -1.54
CA ASP A 211 -2.15 -9.40 -0.14
C ASP A 211 -3.67 -9.24 0.00
N VAL A 212 -4.25 -8.22 -0.66
CA VAL A 212 -5.71 -7.98 -0.69
C VAL A 212 -6.45 -9.12 -1.44
N LEU A 213 -5.86 -9.63 -2.52
CA LEU A 213 -6.41 -10.81 -3.20
C LEU A 213 -6.34 -12.04 -2.31
N GLU A 214 -5.25 -12.27 -1.58
CA GLU A 214 -5.14 -13.41 -0.67
C GLU A 214 -6.09 -13.27 0.53
N ALA A 215 -6.35 -12.05 0.98
CA ALA A 215 -7.21 -11.72 2.11
C ALA A 215 -6.84 -12.52 3.38
N LYS A 216 -5.54 -12.53 3.70
CA LYS A 216 -5.01 -13.12 4.94
C LYS A 216 -4.20 -12.07 5.71
N PRO A 217 -4.31 -12.06 7.05
CA PRO A 217 -3.68 -11.03 7.85
C PRO A 217 -2.17 -11.27 8.01
N HIS A 218 -1.37 -10.79 7.05
CA HIS A 218 0.09 -10.93 7.07
C HIS A 218 0.82 -9.73 7.67
N GLY A 219 0.09 -8.71 8.09
CA GLY A 219 0.65 -7.49 8.64
C GLY A 219 1.13 -7.64 10.08
N GLN A 220 2.05 -6.76 10.47
CA GLN A 220 2.62 -6.71 11.81
C GLN A 220 2.83 -5.26 12.26
N LEU A 221 2.90 -5.07 13.58
CA LEU A 221 3.41 -3.86 14.21
C LEU A 221 4.68 -4.22 14.96
N LEU A 222 5.77 -3.53 14.65
CA LEU A 222 7.08 -3.72 15.28
C LEU A 222 7.44 -2.53 16.17
N LYS A 223 8.33 -2.79 17.13
CA LYS A 223 8.98 -1.77 17.96
C LYS A 223 10.49 -1.93 17.84
N TYR A 224 11.19 -0.86 17.48
CA TYR A 224 12.64 -0.72 17.61
C TYR A 224 12.97 0.07 18.87
N ASP A 225 13.79 -0.52 19.74
CA ASP A 225 14.32 0.10 20.95
C ASP A 225 15.76 0.57 20.69
N PRO A 226 16.02 1.89 20.60
CA PRO A 226 17.36 2.40 20.33
C PRO A 226 18.35 2.18 21.49
N ALA A 227 17.88 1.99 22.72
CA ALA A 227 18.76 1.74 23.87
C ALA A 227 19.32 0.31 23.85
N LEU A 228 18.53 -0.65 23.36
CA LEU A 228 18.94 -2.04 23.22
C LEU A 228 19.48 -2.36 21.81
N ASN A 229 19.19 -1.50 20.83
CA ASN A 229 19.39 -1.77 19.41
C ASN A 229 18.71 -3.09 18.98
N GLU A 230 17.47 -3.28 19.46
CA GLU A 230 16.68 -4.49 19.23
C GLU A 230 15.33 -4.16 18.61
N THR A 231 14.84 -5.06 17.75
CA THR A 231 13.50 -4.98 17.16
C THR A 231 12.65 -6.13 17.67
N SER A 232 11.43 -5.84 18.09
CA SER A 232 10.48 -6.82 18.61
C SER A 232 9.11 -6.69 17.94
N ILE A 233 8.38 -7.81 17.88
CA ILE A 233 7.00 -7.84 17.36
C ILE A 233 6.05 -7.45 18.49
N VAL A 234 5.31 -6.35 18.30
CA VAL A 234 4.29 -5.88 19.24
C VAL A 234 2.96 -6.56 18.96
N LEU A 235 2.59 -6.63 17.69
CA LEU A 235 1.34 -7.23 17.23
C LEU A 235 1.54 -7.92 15.88
N ASN A 236 0.84 -9.02 15.68
CA ASN A 236 0.85 -9.80 14.45
C ASN A 236 -0.58 -10.09 13.99
N GLY A 237 -0.73 -10.49 12.73
CA GLY A 237 -2.04 -10.84 12.20
C GLY A 237 -2.91 -9.62 11.95
N LEU A 238 -2.30 -8.52 11.47
CA LEU A 238 -3.01 -7.34 11.00
C LEU A 238 -3.37 -7.48 9.51
N CYS A 239 -4.50 -6.94 9.09
CA CYS A 239 -4.95 -6.95 7.69
C CYS A 239 -4.34 -5.78 6.90
N PHE A 240 -3.14 -6.00 6.33
CA PHE A 240 -2.37 -4.98 5.62
C PHE A 240 -2.12 -3.73 6.48
N ALA A 241 -1.17 -3.84 7.42
CA ALA A 241 -0.88 -2.79 8.38
C ALA A 241 -0.13 -1.62 7.72
N ASN A 242 -0.84 -0.52 7.52
CA ASN A 242 -0.39 0.59 6.71
C ASN A 242 0.10 1.76 7.58
N GLY A 243 -0.73 2.76 7.88
CA GLY A 243 -0.36 3.86 8.77
C GLY A 243 -0.25 3.48 10.25
N VAL A 244 0.61 4.19 10.99
CA VAL A 244 0.69 4.11 12.46
C VAL A 244 0.77 5.49 13.10
N ALA A 245 -0.08 5.75 14.08
CA ALA A 245 -0.06 6.98 14.87
C ALA A 245 -0.08 6.68 16.37
N LEU A 246 0.54 7.57 17.14
CA LEU A 246 0.53 7.51 18.60
C LEU A 246 -0.39 8.59 19.15
N PHE A 247 -1.30 8.20 20.05
CA PHE A 247 -2.10 9.15 20.81
C PHE A 247 -1.47 9.43 22.17
N VAL A 248 -0.79 10.58 22.29
CA VAL A 248 0.07 10.92 23.44
C VAL A 248 -0.70 11.02 24.77
N ASP A 249 -1.99 11.39 24.74
CA ASP A 249 -2.77 11.58 25.97
C ASP A 249 -3.39 10.29 26.55
N GLN A 250 -3.42 9.18 25.79
CA GLN A 250 -4.05 7.93 26.26
C GLN A 250 -3.19 6.66 26.05
N ASP A 251 -1.87 6.80 25.87
CA ASP A 251 -0.91 5.68 25.87
C ASP A 251 -1.25 4.51 24.91
N TYR A 252 -1.91 4.78 23.77
CA TYR A 252 -2.22 3.76 22.76
C TYR A 252 -1.75 4.14 21.36
N LEU A 253 -1.55 3.11 20.54
CA LEU A 253 -1.24 3.22 19.11
C LEU A 253 -2.49 2.97 18.30
N VAL A 254 -2.70 3.77 17.25
CA VAL A 254 -3.68 3.52 16.20
C VAL A 254 -2.92 2.95 15.01
N VAL A 255 -3.40 1.83 14.48
CA VAL A 255 -2.87 1.21 13.26
C VAL A 255 -3.98 1.14 12.23
N CYS A 256 -3.67 1.55 11.01
CA CYS A 256 -4.58 1.46 9.88
C CYS A 256 -4.43 0.08 9.23
N GLU A 257 -5.49 -0.73 9.30
CA GLU A 257 -5.61 -1.96 8.51
C GLU A 257 -6.35 -1.62 7.21
N THR A 258 -5.64 -1.65 6.08
CA THR A 258 -6.18 -1.18 4.81
C THR A 258 -7.45 -1.92 4.42
N TRP A 259 -7.56 -3.21 4.69
CA TRP A 259 -8.81 -3.97 4.57
C TRP A 259 -9.08 -4.66 5.90
N ASN A 260 -10.32 -5.02 6.20
CA ASN A 260 -10.65 -5.73 7.44
C ASN A 260 -11.15 -7.14 7.12
N GLY A 261 -10.69 -8.13 7.88
CA GLY A 261 -11.21 -9.50 7.89
C GLY A 261 -12.03 -9.76 9.16
N GLU A 262 -12.53 -10.98 9.36
CA GLU A 262 -13.05 -11.35 10.69
C GLU A 262 -11.91 -11.34 11.72
N GLY A 263 -11.74 -10.21 12.42
CA GLY A 263 -10.71 -10.01 13.42
C GLY A 263 -10.90 -10.96 14.61
N LYS A 264 -9.87 -11.75 14.91
CA LYS A 264 -9.71 -12.46 16.18
C LYS A 264 -8.46 -11.90 16.87
N GLY A 265 -8.61 -11.00 17.83
CA GLY A 265 -7.45 -10.32 18.43
C GLY A 265 -7.70 -9.51 19.71
N LYS A 266 -6.62 -8.86 20.16
CA LYS A 266 -6.53 -7.96 21.35
C LYS A 266 -6.68 -6.46 20.99
N THR A 267 -7.14 -6.16 19.78
CA THR A 267 -7.34 -4.79 19.29
C THR A 267 -8.77 -4.34 19.52
N GLU A 268 -8.96 -3.03 19.63
CA GLU A 268 -10.27 -2.39 19.66
C GLU A 268 -10.44 -1.58 18.37
N ILE A 269 -11.65 -1.58 17.81
CA ILE A 269 -11.96 -0.79 16.63
C ILE A 269 -12.01 0.69 17.05
N PHE A 270 -11.09 1.50 16.52
CA PHE A 270 -11.07 2.94 16.76
C PHE A 270 -12.09 3.68 15.89
N VAL A 271 -12.08 3.42 14.58
CA VAL A 271 -13.07 3.94 13.62
C VAL A 271 -13.69 2.76 12.90
N ASP A 272 -15.01 2.67 12.95
CA ASP A 272 -15.76 1.67 12.21
C ASP A 272 -16.33 2.26 10.91
N ASN A 273 -16.52 1.41 9.89
CA ASN A 273 -17.15 1.75 8.61
C ASN A 273 -16.53 2.97 7.89
N LEU A 274 -15.20 3.04 7.80
CA LEU A 274 -14.52 4.02 6.95
C LEU A 274 -14.96 3.86 5.48
N PRO A 275 -15.09 4.96 4.72
CA PRO A 275 -15.58 4.94 3.34
C PRO A 275 -14.55 4.46 2.30
N GLY A 276 -13.47 3.84 2.77
CA GLY A 276 -12.37 3.33 1.98
C GLY A 276 -11.39 2.60 2.89
N GLY A 277 -10.40 1.94 2.28
CA GLY A 277 -9.34 1.30 3.05
C GLY A 277 -8.39 2.34 3.61
N PRO A 278 -8.15 2.41 4.93
CA PRO A 278 -7.25 3.40 5.48
C PRO A 278 -5.79 3.15 5.07
N ASP A 279 -5.09 4.24 4.78
CA ASP A 279 -3.67 4.31 4.41
C ASP A 279 -2.86 4.91 5.58
N ASN A 280 -1.95 5.86 5.33
CA ASN A 280 -1.27 6.58 6.41
C ASN A 280 -2.23 7.39 7.29
N ILE A 281 -1.87 7.48 8.58
CA ILE A 281 -2.56 8.25 9.60
C ILE A 281 -1.57 9.20 10.28
N LYS A 282 -1.93 10.48 10.40
CA LYS A 282 -1.10 11.47 11.12
C LYS A 282 -1.94 12.20 12.18
N LEU A 283 -1.33 12.44 13.33
CA LEU A 283 -1.93 13.21 14.43
C LEU A 283 -1.96 14.70 14.07
N ALA A 284 -3.13 15.32 14.20
CA ALA A 284 -3.31 16.76 14.06
C ALA A 284 -2.97 17.50 15.37
N PRO A 285 -2.63 18.80 15.32
CA PRO A 285 -2.30 19.58 16.52
C PRO A 285 -3.40 19.65 17.59
N ASP A 286 -4.66 19.48 17.20
CA ASP A 286 -5.82 19.48 18.11
C ASP A 286 -6.12 18.11 18.73
N GLY A 287 -5.32 17.09 18.41
CA GLY A 287 -5.48 15.71 18.87
C GLY A 287 -6.36 14.84 17.96
N SER A 288 -6.98 15.40 16.93
CA SER A 288 -7.67 14.60 15.89
C SER A 288 -6.66 13.87 14.99
N PHE A 289 -7.13 13.01 14.10
CA PHE A 289 -6.31 12.26 13.16
C PHE A 289 -6.72 12.56 11.73
N TRP A 290 -5.74 12.75 10.85
CA TRP A 290 -5.96 12.74 9.40
C TRP A 290 -5.62 11.36 8.86
N ILE A 291 -6.52 10.78 8.07
CA ILE A 291 -6.39 9.44 7.49
C ILE A 291 -6.66 9.55 5.99
N ALA A 292 -5.70 9.13 5.17
CA ALA A 292 -5.91 8.98 3.73
C ALA A 292 -6.67 7.67 3.46
N LEU A 293 -7.58 7.70 2.47
CA LEU A 293 -8.44 6.56 2.15
C LEU A 293 -8.24 6.06 0.73
N LEU A 294 -7.96 4.77 0.63
CA LEU A 294 -7.82 4.01 -0.59
C LEU A 294 -9.16 3.53 -1.13
N GLN A 295 -9.31 3.61 -2.45
CA GLN A 295 -10.38 2.94 -3.14
C GLN A 295 -10.03 1.46 -3.34
N LEU A 296 -10.50 0.62 -2.43
CA LEU A 296 -10.31 -0.84 -2.53
C LEU A 296 -11.18 -1.50 -3.61
N THR A 297 -12.31 -0.88 -3.94
CA THR A 297 -13.25 -1.41 -4.93
C THR A 297 -13.58 -0.35 -5.97
N SER A 298 -13.39 -0.68 -7.24
CA SER A 298 -14.03 0.02 -8.35
C SER A 298 -15.25 -0.80 -8.80
N GLY A 299 -16.31 -0.12 -9.25
CA GLY A 299 -17.59 -0.75 -9.58
C GLY A 299 -17.42 -1.94 -10.54
N GLY A 300 -17.83 -3.14 -10.09
CA GLY A 300 -17.75 -4.40 -10.87
C GLY A 300 -16.75 -5.44 -10.34
N LEU A 301 -15.91 -5.11 -9.35
CA LEU A 301 -14.84 -5.98 -8.85
C LEU A 301 -15.10 -6.63 -7.48
N GLU A 302 -16.20 -6.27 -6.82
CA GLU A 302 -16.66 -6.90 -5.56
C GLU A 302 -16.80 -8.43 -5.69
N SER A 303 -17.24 -8.90 -6.86
CA SER A 303 -17.38 -10.33 -7.19
C SER A 303 -16.04 -11.07 -7.23
N VAL A 304 -14.92 -10.39 -7.49
CA VAL A 304 -13.59 -11.02 -7.43
C VAL A 304 -13.25 -11.32 -5.98
N HIS A 305 -13.46 -10.37 -5.08
CA HIS A 305 -13.08 -10.53 -3.68
C HIS A 305 -13.88 -11.61 -2.94
N SER A 306 -15.11 -11.89 -3.37
CA SER A 306 -15.93 -12.97 -2.79
C SER A 306 -15.61 -14.38 -3.34
N SER A 307 -14.83 -14.52 -4.41
CA SER A 307 -14.57 -15.81 -5.07
C SER A 307 -13.10 -16.20 -5.11
N LYS A 308 -12.75 -17.29 -4.40
CA LYS A 308 -11.39 -17.87 -4.43
C LYS A 308 -10.91 -18.18 -5.85
N ALA A 309 -11.79 -18.74 -6.68
CA ALA A 309 -11.45 -19.10 -8.06
C ALA A 309 -11.15 -17.87 -8.93
N LEU A 310 -11.92 -16.79 -8.78
CA LEU A 310 -11.65 -15.54 -9.50
C LEU A 310 -10.38 -14.86 -9.00
N LYS A 311 -10.10 -14.90 -7.70
CA LYS A 311 -8.84 -14.41 -7.13
C LYS A 311 -7.63 -15.13 -7.72
N HIS A 312 -7.67 -16.46 -7.79
CA HIS A 312 -6.61 -17.24 -8.44
C HIS A 312 -6.43 -16.82 -9.91
N LEU A 313 -7.53 -16.72 -10.66
CA LEU A 313 -7.51 -16.30 -12.06
C LEU A 313 -6.87 -14.92 -12.25
N VAL A 314 -7.29 -13.94 -11.46
CA VAL A 314 -6.74 -12.57 -11.51
C VAL A 314 -5.26 -12.56 -11.14
N ALA A 315 -4.88 -13.32 -10.11
CA ALA A 315 -3.49 -13.38 -9.65
C ALA A 315 -2.54 -14.03 -10.66
N THR A 316 -3.02 -14.98 -11.46
CA THR A 316 -2.20 -15.65 -12.50
C THR A 316 -2.06 -14.80 -13.77
N PHE A 317 -3.00 -13.89 -14.07
CA PHE A 317 -3.02 -13.16 -15.34
C PHE A 317 -2.85 -11.64 -15.16
N PRO A 318 -1.66 -11.08 -15.44
CA PRO A 318 -1.37 -9.65 -15.25
C PRO A 318 -2.34 -8.70 -15.95
N LYS A 319 -2.85 -9.06 -17.14
CA LYS A 319 -3.84 -8.22 -17.86
C LYS A 319 -5.20 -8.13 -17.13
N LEU A 320 -5.59 -9.17 -16.40
CA LEU A 320 -6.79 -9.13 -15.57
C LEU A 320 -6.52 -8.32 -14.32
N LEU A 321 -5.33 -8.49 -13.73
CA LEU A 321 -4.89 -7.68 -12.62
C LEU A 321 -4.89 -6.18 -12.93
N GLU A 322 -4.37 -5.73 -14.07
CA GLU A 322 -4.41 -4.30 -14.46
C GLU A 322 -5.83 -3.74 -14.59
N ARG A 323 -6.84 -4.59 -14.84
CA ARG A 323 -8.25 -4.18 -14.86
C ARG A 323 -8.88 -4.16 -13.46
N VAL A 324 -8.29 -4.91 -12.53
CA VAL A 324 -8.76 -5.12 -11.15
C VAL A 324 -8.08 -4.14 -10.18
N LYS A 325 -6.84 -3.74 -10.47
CA LYS A 325 -6.14 -2.67 -9.74
C LYS A 325 -7.08 -1.48 -9.69
N GLY A 326 -7.48 -1.11 -8.47
CA GLY A 326 -8.36 0.02 -8.22
C GLY A 326 -7.85 1.21 -9.02
N MET A 327 -8.67 1.73 -9.93
CA MET A 327 -8.24 2.86 -10.73
C MET A 327 -8.00 4.02 -9.76
N HIS A 328 -6.79 4.60 -9.80
CA HIS A 328 -6.46 5.83 -9.10
C HIS A 328 -7.22 6.98 -9.77
N THR A 329 -8.52 7.07 -9.49
CA THR A 329 -9.45 8.03 -10.12
C THR A 329 -10.10 8.94 -9.10
N LYS A 330 -9.76 8.81 -7.82
CA LYS A 330 -10.22 9.69 -6.77
C LYS A 330 -9.22 9.75 -5.62
N ALA A 331 -9.23 10.87 -4.90
CA ALA A 331 -8.54 11.02 -3.64
C ALA A 331 -9.54 11.38 -2.54
N THR A 332 -9.39 10.79 -1.36
CA THR A 332 -10.19 11.11 -0.18
C THR A 332 -9.29 11.12 1.04
N VAL A 333 -9.43 12.14 1.87
CA VAL A 333 -8.85 12.21 3.21
C VAL A 333 -9.96 12.53 4.21
N VAL A 334 -9.94 11.88 5.36
CA VAL A 334 -10.87 12.15 6.46
C VAL A 334 -10.13 12.65 7.69
N ASN A 335 -10.78 13.53 8.45
CA ASN A 335 -10.36 13.93 9.79
C ASN A 335 -11.26 13.26 10.81
N VAL A 336 -10.66 12.61 11.80
CA VAL A 336 -11.34 11.79 12.80
C VAL A 336 -11.01 12.32 14.18
N ALA A 337 -12.04 12.58 14.98
CA ALA A 337 -11.89 12.97 16.38
C ALA A 337 -11.34 11.82 17.25
N THR A 338 -10.94 12.15 18.48
CA THR A 338 -10.40 11.19 19.45
C THR A 338 -11.40 10.14 19.92
N ASP A 339 -12.68 10.30 19.63
CA ASP A 339 -13.74 9.32 19.89
C ASP A 339 -14.08 8.44 18.67
N GLY A 340 -13.25 8.51 17.61
CA GLY A 340 -13.41 7.72 16.40
C GLY A 340 -14.45 8.28 15.41
N LYS A 341 -15.05 9.45 15.67
CA LYS A 341 -16.01 10.05 14.74
C LYS A 341 -15.32 10.84 13.64
N ILE A 342 -15.75 10.62 12.40
CA ILE A 342 -15.35 11.45 11.27
C ILE A 342 -15.96 12.85 11.43
N ILE A 343 -15.13 13.88 11.48
CA ILE A 343 -15.53 15.28 11.65
C ILE A 343 -15.36 16.11 10.37
N ARG A 344 -14.46 15.72 9.46
CA ARG A 344 -14.29 16.36 8.14
C ARG A 344 -13.91 15.32 7.08
N SER A 345 -14.25 15.59 5.83
CA SER A 345 -13.72 14.86 4.68
C SER A 345 -13.36 15.83 3.56
N PHE A 346 -12.28 15.55 2.85
CA PHE A 346 -11.88 16.27 1.65
C PHE A 346 -11.68 15.28 0.51
N ASP A 347 -12.31 15.59 -0.62
CA ASP A 347 -12.35 14.71 -1.77
C ASP A 347 -11.86 15.42 -3.04
N ASP A 348 -11.29 14.64 -3.96
CA ASP A 348 -11.24 14.89 -5.41
C ASP A 348 -11.90 13.67 -6.08
N PRO A 349 -13.22 13.73 -6.36
CA PRO A 349 -14.00 12.56 -6.76
C PRO A 349 -13.71 12.09 -8.18
N ASP A 350 -13.22 13.00 -9.02
CA ASP A 350 -12.90 12.76 -10.43
C ASP A 350 -11.38 12.58 -10.65
N GLY A 351 -10.57 12.86 -9.62
CA GLY A 351 -9.12 12.75 -9.67
C GLY A 351 -8.47 13.80 -10.59
N ASP A 352 -9.14 14.95 -10.78
CA ASP A 352 -8.73 16.01 -11.71
C ASP A 352 -7.39 16.64 -11.32
N VAL A 353 -7.14 16.78 -10.02
CA VAL A 353 -5.90 17.33 -9.47
C VAL A 353 -5.16 16.26 -8.67
N MET A 354 -5.84 15.63 -7.72
CA MET A 354 -5.31 14.55 -6.89
C MET A 354 -6.07 13.27 -7.21
N SER A 355 -5.44 12.35 -7.93
CA SER A 355 -6.04 11.07 -8.32
C SER A 355 -5.80 9.94 -7.31
N PHE A 356 -4.94 10.20 -6.33
CA PHE A 356 -4.57 9.29 -5.25
C PHE A 356 -3.91 10.09 -4.13
N VAL A 357 -4.21 9.74 -2.88
CA VAL A 357 -3.58 10.34 -1.69
C VAL A 357 -3.25 9.21 -0.74
N THR A 358 -2.03 9.23 -0.21
CA THR A 358 -1.54 8.20 0.71
C THR A 358 -1.28 8.74 2.11
N SER A 359 -1.05 10.05 2.24
CA SER A 359 -0.77 10.71 3.51
C SER A 359 -1.40 12.10 3.58
N ALA A 360 -1.67 12.56 4.80
CA ALA A 360 -2.19 13.90 5.07
C ALA A 360 -1.64 14.43 6.40
N LEU A 361 -0.78 15.44 6.35
CA LEU A 361 -0.15 16.07 7.51
C LEU A 361 -0.67 17.50 7.70
N GLU A 362 -1.15 17.82 8.90
CA GLU A 362 -1.53 19.18 9.26
C GLU A 362 -0.35 19.96 9.86
N PHE A 363 -0.07 21.14 9.30
CA PHE A 363 0.96 22.05 9.80
C PHE A 363 0.62 23.51 9.44
N GLU A 364 0.72 24.42 10.41
CA GLU A 364 0.47 25.86 10.23
C GLU A 364 -0.80 26.16 9.40
N ASP A 365 -1.96 25.62 9.81
CA ASP A 365 -3.28 25.80 9.15
C ASP A 365 -3.38 25.28 7.71
N HIS A 366 -2.47 24.39 7.30
CA HIS A 366 -2.50 23.74 6.00
C HIS A 366 -2.43 22.22 6.14
N LEU A 367 -3.08 21.54 5.22
CA LEU A 367 -2.95 20.10 5.02
C LEU A 367 -1.99 19.84 3.86
N TYR A 368 -0.96 19.06 4.12
CA TYR A 368 0.04 18.61 3.16
C TYR A 368 -0.24 17.18 2.77
N LEU A 369 -0.31 16.89 1.47
CA LEU A 369 -0.82 15.64 0.93
C LEU A 369 0.25 14.96 0.08
N GLY A 370 0.63 13.76 0.46
CA GLY A 370 1.49 12.88 -0.35
C GLY A 370 0.68 11.94 -1.24
N SER A 371 1.34 11.42 -2.28
CA SER A 371 0.73 10.61 -3.33
C SER A 371 1.76 9.78 -4.09
N LEU A 372 1.35 8.56 -4.46
CA LEU A 372 2.11 7.65 -5.32
C LEU A 372 1.85 7.81 -6.82
N THR A 373 0.98 8.74 -7.22
CA THR A 373 0.62 8.97 -8.62
C THR A 373 0.93 10.38 -9.09
N SER A 374 1.18 11.32 -8.18
CA SER A 374 1.52 12.70 -8.51
C SER A 374 3.03 12.89 -8.71
N ASN A 375 3.39 14.08 -9.18
CA ASN A 375 4.75 14.58 -9.23
C ASN A 375 4.90 15.87 -8.39
N PHE A 376 4.08 16.01 -7.34
CA PHE A 376 4.02 17.16 -6.43
C PHE A 376 3.44 16.76 -5.06
N ILE A 377 3.75 17.53 -4.01
CA ILE A 377 3.02 17.49 -2.74
C ILE A 377 1.84 18.47 -2.82
N GLY A 378 0.64 18.03 -2.47
CA GLY A 378 -0.54 18.90 -2.40
C GLY A 378 -0.52 19.75 -1.13
N LYS A 379 -0.80 21.05 -1.22
CA LYS A 379 -0.99 21.94 -0.06
C LYS A 379 -2.37 22.55 -0.09
N LEU A 380 -3.19 22.27 0.92
CA LEU A 380 -4.57 22.74 1.05
C LEU A 380 -4.71 23.65 2.28
N PRO A 381 -5.18 24.89 2.16
CA PRO A 381 -5.49 25.73 3.33
C PRO A 381 -6.73 25.24 4.08
N LEU A 382 -6.63 25.07 5.40
CA LEU A 382 -7.74 24.65 6.26
C LEU A 382 -8.67 25.82 6.64
N ASN A 383 -8.13 27.03 6.77
CA ASN A 383 -8.86 28.22 7.24
C ASN A 383 -9.58 29.03 6.14
N GLY A 384 -9.75 28.46 4.94
CA GLY A 384 -10.47 29.09 3.82
C GLY A 384 -11.85 28.51 3.51
N ALA A 385 -12.26 27.46 4.22
CA ALA A 385 -13.61 26.90 4.09
C ALA A 385 -14.53 27.64 5.07
N ASN A 386 -15.30 28.61 4.56
CA ASN A 386 -16.54 28.98 5.24
C ASN A 386 -17.39 27.70 5.31
N TYR A 387 -17.38 27.05 6.49
CA TYR A 387 -18.24 25.94 6.80
C TYR A 387 -19.69 26.45 6.74
N SER A 388 -20.32 26.32 5.58
CA SER A 388 -21.77 26.33 5.52
C SER A 388 -22.23 25.02 6.16
N SER A 389 -22.35 25.03 7.49
CA SER A 389 -23.30 24.17 8.18
C SER A 389 -24.68 24.54 7.65
N THR A 390 -25.13 23.87 6.60
CA THR A 390 -26.55 23.87 6.26
C THR A 390 -27.27 23.05 7.30
N GLU A 391 -28.25 23.71 7.92
CA GLU A 391 -29.22 23.23 8.91
C GLU A 391 -29.88 21.89 8.56
#